data_AF-A0A845A1L1-F1
#
_entry.id   AF-A0A845A1L1-F1
#
_cell.length_a   1.000
_cell.length_b   1.000
_cell.length_c   1.000
_cell.angle_alpha   90.00
_cell.angle_beta   90.00
_cell.angle_gamma   90.00
#
_symmetry.space_group_name_H-M   'P 1'
#
loop_
_entity.id
_entity.type
_entity.pdbx_description
1 polymer ?
#
loop_
_entity_poly.entity_id
_entity_poly.type
_entity_poly.pdbx_seq_one_letter_code
_entity_poly.pdbx_strand_id
1 'polypeptide(L)'
;MTDQPAGFERLLFEGAPPPPPHLAALGQRFIAEAAPRFRNFRVDLEAVQGAAMQSARDGAIATEDAQMLFLDHGDTVSLPLVQRYVAAHQTELVARWLMMLGSFHFPGWATPRNLTALDGMVACDEAALAVRVVRKHLEKTQAHVRKRWRTVAAKRPKVIPPDILERYEAQLAKARWELPGELEAARLEIAELESFVRAHGSPEDNLAVDAMLAELEKARKRFTGA
;
A
#
# COMPACT_ATOMS: atom_id res chain seq x y z
N MET A 1 -36.97 0.69 -5.50
CA MET A 1 -35.96 -0.31 -5.89
C MET A 1 -34.63 0.41 -5.96
N THR A 2 -33.72 -0.05 -5.13
CA THR A 2 -32.39 0.46 -4.81
C THR A 2 -31.42 0.13 -5.95
N ASP A 3 -30.92 1.14 -6.64
CA ASP A 3 -29.60 1.09 -7.27
C ASP A 3 -28.63 1.79 -6.31
N GLN A 4 -28.12 1.01 -5.35
CA GLN A 4 -26.91 1.40 -4.64
C GLN A 4 -25.77 1.39 -5.67
N PRO A 5 -25.04 2.49 -5.88
CA PRO A 5 -23.77 2.40 -6.59
C PRO A 5 -22.85 1.46 -5.80
N ALA A 6 -22.09 0.63 -6.52
CA ALA A 6 -21.13 -0.32 -5.97
C ALA A 6 -20.27 0.36 -4.89
N GLY A 7 -20.69 0.13 -3.65
CA GLY A 7 -20.09 0.71 -2.45
C GLY A 7 -18.87 -0.10 -2.06
N PHE A 8 -17.93 0.63 -1.47
CA PHE A 8 -16.64 0.21 -0.95
C PHE A 8 -15.49 0.24 -1.97
N GLU A 9 -14.53 1.12 -1.67
CA GLU A 9 -13.14 1.19 -2.13
C GLU A 9 -12.78 2.12 -3.30
N ARG A 10 -13.71 2.60 -4.12
CA ARG A 10 -13.37 3.57 -5.18
C ARG A 10 -13.31 5.04 -4.77
N LEU A 11 -13.47 5.34 -3.47
CA LEU A 11 -13.55 6.71 -2.93
C LEU A 11 -12.45 7.07 -1.91
N LEU A 12 -11.36 6.31 -1.78
CA LEU A 12 -10.34 6.63 -0.79
C LEU A 12 -9.00 7.12 -1.35
N PHE A 13 -8.74 7.01 -2.65
CA PHE A 13 -7.34 6.98 -3.09
C PHE A 13 -6.95 7.97 -4.21
N GLU A 14 -7.88 8.44 -5.05
CA GLU A 14 -7.59 9.45 -6.10
C GLU A 14 -8.31 10.79 -5.90
N GLY A 15 -9.15 10.92 -4.87
CA GLY A 15 -10.02 12.08 -4.66
C GLY A 15 -9.93 12.76 -3.29
N ALA A 16 -9.06 12.27 -2.40
CA ALA A 16 -8.80 13.00 -1.16
C ALA A 16 -8.12 14.33 -1.54
N PRO A 17 -8.69 15.49 -1.15
CA PRO A 17 -8.03 16.76 -1.40
C PRO A 17 -6.63 16.71 -0.78
N PRO A 18 -5.61 17.32 -1.42
CA PRO A 18 -4.29 17.40 -0.82
C PRO A 18 -4.42 17.97 0.60
N PRO A 19 -3.55 17.55 1.54
CA PRO A 19 -3.65 18.01 2.91
C PRO A 19 -3.68 19.54 2.91
N PRO A 20 -4.56 20.16 3.74
CA PRO A 20 -4.62 21.60 3.87
C PRO A 20 -3.21 22.21 3.98
N PRO A 21 -2.91 23.32 3.28
CA PRO A 21 -1.53 23.85 3.20
C PRO A 21 -0.87 24.10 4.56
N HIS A 22 -1.65 24.43 5.60
CA HIS A 22 -1.15 24.60 6.96
C HIS A 22 -0.63 23.29 7.57
N LEU A 23 -1.29 22.16 7.33
CA LEU A 23 -0.82 20.85 7.80
C LEU A 23 0.46 20.42 7.07
N ALA A 24 0.56 20.68 5.77
CA ALA A 24 1.79 20.42 5.02
C ALA A 24 2.97 21.22 5.57
N ALA A 25 2.76 22.50 5.90
CA ALA A 25 3.78 23.36 6.51
C ALA A 25 4.19 22.86 7.91
N LEU A 26 3.23 22.43 8.73
CA LEU A 26 3.49 21.82 10.04
C LEU A 26 4.31 20.53 9.92
N GLY A 27 3.95 19.65 8.97
CA GLY A 27 4.70 18.42 8.69
C GLY A 27 6.16 18.70 8.35
N GLN A 28 6.42 19.64 7.43
CA GLN A 28 7.79 20.04 7.08
C GLN A 28 8.57 20.59 8.28
N ARG A 29 7.94 21.44 9.09
CA ARG A 29 8.55 22.02 10.30
C ARG A 29 8.98 20.93 11.27
N PHE A 30 8.09 19.99 11.61
CA PHE A 30 8.43 18.93 12.58
C PHE A 30 9.49 17.96 12.05
N ILE A 31 9.53 17.71 10.74
CA ILE A 31 10.60 16.93 10.13
C ILE A 31 11.94 17.66 10.23
N ALA A 32 11.96 18.96 9.99
CA ALA A 32 13.17 19.77 10.16
C ALA A 32 13.67 19.72 11.61
N GLU A 33 12.76 19.87 12.56
CA GLU A 33 13.05 19.83 14.01
C GLU A 33 13.52 18.46 14.50
N ALA A 34 12.92 17.37 14.01
CA ALA A 34 13.29 16.01 14.41
C ALA A 34 14.72 15.61 14.00
N ALA A 35 15.36 16.35 13.09
CA ALA A 35 16.75 16.13 12.65
C ALA A 35 17.06 14.63 12.39
N PRO A 36 16.38 14.00 11.41
CA PRO A 36 16.45 12.56 11.18
C PRO A 36 17.89 12.10 11.03
N ARG A 37 18.22 11.03 11.74
CA ARG A 37 19.58 10.45 11.73
C ARG A 37 19.74 9.38 10.65
N PHE A 38 18.67 9.11 9.89
CA PHE A 38 18.65 8.15 8.80
C PHE A 38 19.11 6.76 9.23
N ARG A 39 18.77 6.33 10.44
CA ARG A 39 19.06 4.96 10.89
C ARG A 39 17.90 4.02 10.59
N ASN A 40 16.68 4.54 10.76
CA ASN A 40 15.46 3.78 10.59
C ASN A 40 14.32 4.76 10.33
N PHE A 41 13.69 4.65 9.15
CA PHE A 41 12.61 5.54 8.72
C PHE A 41 11.45 5.56 9.71
N ARG A 42 11.10 4.41 10.29
CA ARG A 42 10.03 4.31 11.27
C ARG A 42 10.37 5.07 12.56
N VAL A 43 11.61 4.96 13.03
CA VAL A 43 12.06 5.67 14.24
C VAL A 43 12.03 7.18 14.01
N ASP A 44 12.48 7.64 12.86
CA ASP A 44 12.46 9.06 12.52
C ASP A 44 11.01 9.57 12.34
N LEU A 45 10.10 8.75 11.80
CA LEU A 45 8.66 9.07 11.72
C LEU A 45 8.00 9.13 13.12
N GLU A 46 8.31 8.17 14.00
CA GLU A 46 7.83 8.15 15.40
C GLU A 46 8.34 9.36 16.18
N ALA A 47 9.59 9.80 15.95
CA ALA A 47 10.14 11.01 16.55
C ALA A 47 9.38 12.28 16.11
N VAL A 48 9.06 12.39 14.82
CA VAL A 48 8.24 13.48 14.29
C VAL A 48 6.84 13.47 14.89
N GLN A 49 6.22 12.29 15.03
CA GLN A 49 4.92 12.14 15.69
C GLN A 49 4.96 12.56 17.17
N GLY A 50 6.00 12.14 17.90
CA GLY A 50 6.21 12.55 19.28
C GLY A 50 6.33 14.08 19.41
N ALA A 51 7.11 14.71 18.53
CA ALA A 51 7.28 16.17 18.51
C ALA A 51 5.97 16.91 18.23
N ALA A 52 5.18 16.46 17.24
CA ALA A 52 3.90 17.07 16.92
C ALA A 52 2.90 16.96 18.08
N MET A 53 2.79 15.78 18.69
CA MET A 53 1.91 15.57 19.84
C MET A 53 2.35 16.36 21.08
N GLN A 54 3.66 16.52 21.30
CA GLN A 54 4.18 17.36 22.37
C GLN A 54 3.87 18.85 22.12
N SER A 55 4.08 19.33 20.89
CA SER A 55 3.73 20.69 20.50
C SER A 55 2.23 21.01 20.67
N ALA A 56 1.35 20.03 20.49
CA ALA A 56 -0.08 20.18 20.79
C ALA A 56 -0.36 20.27 22.30
N ARG A 57 0.30 19.44 23.12
CA ARG A 57 0.18 19.50 24.58
C ARG A 57 0.66 20.83 25.15
N ASP A 58 1.70 21.39 24.56
CA ASP A 58 2.26 22.69 24.95
C ASP A 58 1.43 23.87 24.40
N GLY A 59 0.35 23.61 23.64
CA GLY A 59 -0.55 24.63 23.11
C GLY A 59 0.01 25.42 21.92
N ALA A 60 1.13 24.99 21.33
CA ALA A 60 1.76 25.68 20.21
C ALA A 60 1.08 25.38 18.86
N ILE A 61 0.31 24.30 18.77
CA ILE A 61 -0.59 23.96 17.65
C ILE A 61 -1.89 23.35 18.20
N ALA A 62 -2.96 23.31 17.39
CA ALA A 62 -4.18 22.61 17.76
C ALA A 62 -3.95 21.10 17.90
N THR A 63 -4.69 20.44 18.79
CA THR A 63 -4.59 18.98 18.97
C THR A 63 -5.14 18.25 17.75
N GLU A 64 -6.20 18.78 17.13
CA GLU A 64 -6.75 18.27 15.89
C GLU A 64 -5.72 18.30 14.77
N ASP A 65 -4.98 19.40 14.61
CA ASP A 65 -3.92 19.53 13.61
C ASP A 65 -2.83 18.48 13.81
N ALA A 66 -2.38 18.28 15.05
CA ALA A 66 -1.38 17.26 15.38
C ALA A 66 -1.85 15.85 15.07
N GLN A 67 -3.14 15.55 15.27
CA GLN A 67 -3.73 14.26 14.90
C GLN A 67 -3.85 14.12 13.38
N MET A 68 -4.32 15.17 12.70
CA MET A 68 -4.53 15.18 11.25
C MET A 68 -3.24 14.97 10.45
N LEU A 69 -2.07 15.34 10.98
CA LEU A 69 -0.77 15.04 10.37
C LEU A 69 -0.56 13.54 10.07
N PHE A 70 -1.29 12.65 10.74
CA PHE A 70 -1.11 11.19 10.65
C PHE A 70 -2.37 10.42 10.18
N LEU A 71 -3.50 11.09 9.90
CA LEU A 71 -4.76 10.44 9.52
C LEU A 71 -4.76 9.92 8.06
N ASP A 72 -4.18 10.68 7.13
CA ASP A 72 -4.14 10.33 5.69
C ASP A 72 -2.96 9.40 5.37
N HIS A 73 -2.91 8.25 6.04
CA HIS A 73 -1.78 7.30 5.99
C HIS A 73 -0.42 7.91 6.38
N GLY A 74 -0.44 9.09 7.00
CA GLY A 74 0.72 9.88 7.35
C GLY A 74 1.43 10.52 6.16
N ASP A 75 0.81 10.69 4.99
CA ASP A 75 1.49 11.24 3.80
C ASP A 75 2.00 12.68 4.01
N THR A 76 1.29 13.49 4.79
CA THR A 76 1.69 14.85 5.17
C THR A 76 3.09 14.91 5.82
N VAL A 77 3.48 13.85 6.53
CA VAL A 77 4.79 13.74 7.18
C VAL A 77 5.73 12.79 6.42
N SER A 78 5.21 11.65 5.98
CA SER A 78 6.01 10.60 5.39
C SER A 78 6.50 10.94 3.98
N LEU A 79 5.74 11.68 3.16
CA LEU A 79 6.21 12.15 1.85
C LEU A 79 7.44 13.08 1.96
N PRO A 80 7.39 14.20 2.72
CA PRO A 80 8.58 15.04 2.90
C PRO A 80 9.73 14.30 3.59
N LEU A 81 9.46 13.32 4.45
CA LEU A 81 10.52 12.49 5.05
C LEU A 81 11.17 11.57 4.00
N VAL A 82 10.39 10.94 3.11
CA VAL A 82 10.90 10.17 1.95
C VAL A 82 11.81 11.05 1.10
N GLN A 83 11.37 12.27 0.75
CA GLN A 83 12.17 13.20 -0.04
C GLN A 83 13.51 13.52 0.63
N ARG A 84 13.55 13.70 1.96
CA ARG A 84 14.81 13.91 2.69
C ARG A 84 15.72 12.69 2.68
N TYR A 85 15.18 11.49 2.83
CA TYR A 85 15.96 10.27 2.74
C TYR A 85 16.57 10.08 1.34
N VAL A 86 15.76 10.29 0.30
CA VAL A 86 16.22 10.22 -1.10
C VAL A 86 17.31 11.26 -1.36
N ALA A 87 17.11 12.51 -0.95
CA ALA A 87 18.12 13.56 -1.11
C ALA A 87 19.44 13.25 -0.36
N ALA A 88 19.38 12.45 0.71
CA ALA A 88 20.53 11.96 1.45
C ALA A 88 21.09 10.62 0.92
N HIS A 89 20.59 10.14 -0.23
CA HIS A 89 20.93 8.84 -0.84
C HIS A 89 20.71 7.65 0.13
N GLN A 90 19.69 7.73 0.98
CA GLN A 90 19.30 6.69 1.95
C GLN A 90 18.17 5.81 1.38
N THR A 91 18.23 5.54 0.09
CA THR A 91 17.24 4.81 -0.72
C THR A 91 17.01 3.38 -0.24
N GLU A 92 18.04 2.66 0.22
CA GLU A 92 17.87 1.33 0.82
C GLU A 92 16.95 1.35 2.06
N LEU A 93 17.07 2.37 2.90
CA LEU A 93 16.25 2.49 4.10
C LEU A 93 14.79 2.79 3.73
N VAL A 94 14.58 3.60 2.70
CA VAL A 94 13.26 3.86 2.13
C VAL A 94 12.67 2.56 1.57
N ALA A 95 13.43 1.80 0.77
CA ALA A 95 12.99 0.52 0.23
C ALA A 95 12.61 -0.49 1.33
N ARG A 96 13.44 -0.62 2.38
CA ARG A 96 13.13 -1.48 3.54
C ARG A 96 11.85 -1.04 4.23
N TRP A 97 11.67 0.26 4.42
CA TRP A 97 10.45 0.79 5.04
C TRP A 97 9.21 0.54 4.19
N LEU A 98 9.25 0.80 2.89
CA LEU A 98 8.16 0.50 1.95
C LEU A 98 7.69 -0.96 2.06
N MET A 99 8.65 -1.91 2.14
CA MET A 99 8.36 -3.34 2.28
C MET A 99 7.81 -3.75 3.65
N MET A 100 7.98 -2.92 4.68
CA MET A 100 7.45 -3.16 6.04
C MET A 100 6.02 -2.62 6.23
N LEU A 101 5.50 -1.82 5.30
CA LEU A 101 4.15 -1.28 5.39
C LEU A 101 3.12 -2.41 5.38
N GLY A 102 2.08 -2.28 6.21
CA GLY A 102 0.97 -3.24 6.22
C GLY A 102 0.29 -3.36 4.85
N SER A 103 0.17 -2.24 4.13
CA SER A 103 -0.37 -2.18 2.77
C SER A 103 0.50 -2.87 1.71
N PHE A 104 1.75 -3.22 2.00
CA PHE A 104 2.66 -3.86 1.04
C PHE A 104 2.16 -5.23 0.52
N HIS A 105 1.12 -5.80 1.12
CA HIS A 105 0.57 -7.10 0.77
C HIS A 105 -0.76 -7.02 0.02
N PHE A 106 -1.27 -5.81 -0.23
CA PHE A 106 -2.63 -5.57 -0.70
C PHE A 106 -2.65 -4.52 -1.83
N PRO A 107 -3.64 -4.56 -2.73
CA PRO A 107 -3.89 -3.47 -3.67
C PRO A 107 -4.11 -2.12 -2.95
N GLY A 108 -3.87 -1.02 -3.64
CA GLY A 108 -3.84 0.34 -3.10
C GLY A 108 -2.48 0.73 -2.51
N TRP A 109 -1.40 0.04 -2.89
CA TRP A 109 -0.05 0.35 -2.42
C TRP A 109 0.63 1.43 -3.25
N ALA A 110 0.26 1.61 -4.52
CA ALA A 110 0.74 2.67 -5.42
C ALA A 110 0.30 4.10 -5.03
N THR A 111 0.50 4.50 -3.76
CA THR A 111 0.19 5.86 -3.29
C THR A 111 1.20 6.89 -3.81
N PRO A 112 0.86 8.19 -3.88
CA PRO A 112 1.78 9.24 -4.34
C PRO A 112 3.13 9.24 -3.62
N ARG A 113 3.11 8.97 -2.32
CA ARG A 113 4.32 8.82 -1.50
C ARG A 113 5.17 7.62 -1.91
N ASN A 114 4.56 6.46 -2.12
CA ASN A 114 5.29 5.26 -2.49
C ASN A 114 5.87 5.39 -3.90
N LEU A 115 5.12 5.97 -4.84
CA LEU A 115 5.61 6.30 -6.19
C LEU A 115 6.76 7.31 -6.13
N THR A 116 6.65 8.39 -5.35
CA THR A 116 7.74 9.35 -5.13
C THR A 116 9.00 8.67 -4.58
N ALA A 117 8.84 7.69 -3.68
CA ALA A 117 9.97 6.93 -3.16
C ALA A 117 10.65 6.09 -4.25
N LEU A 118 9.89 5.45 -5.14
CA LEU A 118 10.42 4.69 -6.27
C LEU A 118 11.14 5.58 -7.28
N ASP A 119 10.52 6.70 -7.66
CA ASP A 119 11.13 7.70 -8.55
C ASP A 119 12.41 8.28 -7.94
N GLY A 120 12.42 8.49 -6.63
CA GLY A 120 13.60 8.90 -5.90
C GLY A 120 14.74 7.89 -5.97
N MET A 121 14.45 6.59 -5.87
CA MET A 121 15.46 5.54 -6.09
C MET A 121 16.00 5.56 -7.51
N VAL A 122 15.15 5.73 -8.51
CA VAL A 122 15.56 5.85 -9.92
C VAL A 122 16.46 7.09 -10.12
N ALA A 123 16.09 8.23 -9.54
CA ALA A 123 16.88 9.46 -9.59
C ALA A 123 18.24 9.35 -8.89
N CYS A 124 18.41 8.40 -7.98
CA CYS A 124 19.68 8.04 -7.35
C CYS A 124 20.44 6.93 -8.10
N ASP A 125 20.10 6.64 -9.36
CA ASP A 125 20.65 5.57 -10.19
C ASP A 125 20.41 4.15 -9.65
N GLU A 126 19.39 3.96 -8.80
CA GLU A 126 19.03 2.67 -8.18
C GLU A 126 17.72 2.09 -8.72
N ALA A 127 17.49 2.21 -10.03
CA ALA A 127 16.29 1.66 -10.68
C ALA A 127 16.07 0.16 -10.40
N ALA A 128 17.14 -0.63 -10.33
CA ALA A 128 17.05 -2.06 -10.00
C ALA A 128 16.53 -2.32 -8.57
N LEU A 129 16.79 -1.43 -7.61
CA LEU A 129 16.22 -1.51 -6.27
C LEU A 129 14.73 -1.19 -6.30
N ALA A 130 14.34 -0.13 -7.00
CA ALA A 130 12.93 0.27 -7.15
C ALA A 130 12.10 -0.86 -7.78
N VAL A 131 12.57 -1.42 -8.89
CA VAL A 131 11.90 -2.55 -9.57
C VAL A 131 11.81 -3.78 -8.67
N ARG A 132 12.83 -4.05 -7.84
CA ARG A 132 12.79 -5.16 -6.87
C ARG A 132 11.70 -4.95 -5.82
N VAL A 133 11.52 -3.73 -5.33
CA VAL A 133 10.45 -3.39 -4.38
C VAL A 133 9.08 -3.60 -5.03
N VAL A 134 8.88 -3.06 -6.23
CA VAL A 134 7.63 -3.21 -6.99
C VAL A 134 7.32 -4.68 -7.25
N ARG A 135 8.25 -5.43 -7.83
CA ARG A 135 8.09 -6.87 -8.04
C ARG A 135 7.72 -7.61 -6.77
N LYS A 136 8.39 -7.28 -5.66
CA LYS A 136 8.12 -7.95 -4.39
C LYS A 136 6.71 -7.64 -3.87
N HIS A 137 6.25 -6.41 -4.05
CA HIS A 137 4.88 -6.02 -3.76
C HIS A 137 3.89 -6.84 -4.59
N LEU A 138 4.07 -6.87 -5.92
CA LEU A 138 3.19 -7.60 -6.84
C LEU A 138 3.14 -9.10 -6.53
N GLU A 139 4.28 -9.73 -6.22
CA GLU A 139 4.36 -11.12 -5.76
C GLU A 139 3.51 -11.36 -4.50
N LYS A 140 3.52 -10.42 -3.55
CA LYS A 140 2.74 -10.53 -2.29
C LYS A 140 1.25 -10.33 -2.54
N THR A 141 0.88 -9.33 -3.33
CA THR A 141 -0.51 -9.06 -3.73
C THR A 141 -1.10 -10.27 -4.46
N GLN A 142 -0.38 -10.81 -5.44
CA GLN A 142 -0.81 -12.01 -6.17
C GLN A 142 -0.92 -13.24 -5.25
N ALA A 143 0.06 -13.44 -4.35
CA ALA A 143 0.02 -14.55 -3.40
C ALA A 143 -1.17 -14.46 -2.43
N HIS A 144 -1.55 -13.25 -2.02
CA HIS A 144 -2.73 -13.00 -1.19
C HIS A 144 -4.01 -13.48 -1.89
N VAL A 145 -4.26 -12.98 -3.11
CA VAL A 145 -5.41 -13.35 -3.92
C VAL A 145 -5.42 -14.85 -4.22
N ARG A 146 -4.26 -15.44 -4.53
CA ARG A 146 -4.14 -16.89 -4.76
C ARG A 146 -4.50 -17.70 -3.53
N LYS A 147 -4.13 -17.23 -2.33
CA LYS A 147 -4.53 -17.87 -1.06
C LYS A 147 -6.04 -17.80 -0.87
N ARG A 148 -6.67 -16.65 -1.15
CA ARG A 148 -8.13 -16.49 -1.09
C ARG A 148 -8.84 -17.42 -2.07
N TRP A 149 -8.35 -17.48 -3.30
CA TRP A 149 -8.86 -18.38 -4.33
C TRP A 149 -8.81 -19.84 -3.89
N ARG A 150 -7.67 -20.30 -3.34
CA ARG A 150 -7.52 -21.67 -2.83
C ARG A 150 -8.53 -21.98 -1.73
N THR A 151 -8.82 -21.02 -0.84
CA THR A 151 -9.86 -21.19 0.19
C THR A 151 -11.24 -21.38 -0.43
N VAL A 152 -11.59 -20.58 -1.45
CA VAL A 152 -12.91 -20.66 -2.12
C VAL A 152 -13.05 -21.95 -2.96
N ALA A 153 -11.98 -22.36 -3.63
CA ALA A 153 -11.96 -23.53 -4.51
C ALA A 153 -11.75 -24.86 -3.75
N ALA A 154 -11.33 -24.82 -2.49
CA ALA A 154 -11.14 -26.01 -1.67
C ALA A 154 -12.46 -26.77 -1.49
N LYS A 155 -12.39 -28.11 -1.54
CA LYS A 155 -13.54 -28.95 -1.20
C LYS A 155 -13.89 -28.76 0.28
N ARG A 156 -15.19 -28.66 0.59
CA ARG A 156 -15.70 -28.64 1.96
C ARG A 156 -15.20 -29.89 2.70
N PRO A 157 -14.62 -29.76 3.91
CA PRO A 157 -14.27 -30.91 4.74
C PRO A 157 -15.50 -31.80 4.99
N LYS A 158 -15.30 -33.13 4.98
CA LYS A 158 -16.40 -34.10 5.18
C LYS A 158 -16.99 -34.04 6.60
N VAL A 159 -16.17 -33.70 7.58
CA VAL A 159 -16.57 -33.56 8.99
C VAL A 159 -16.11 -32.19 9.45
N ILE A 160 -17.05 -31.35 9.88
CA ILE A 160 -16.79 -30.06 10.52
C ILE A 160 -17.49 -30.10 11.87
N PRO A 161 -16.78 -29.92 12.99
CA PRO A 161 -17.37 -29.85 14.31
C PRO A 161 -18.51 -28.80 14.36
N PRO A 162 -19.67 -29.11 14.99
CA PRO A 162 -20.83 -28.21 14.99
C PRO A 162 -20.54 -26.82 15.55
N ASP A 163 -19.62 -26.72 16.52
CA ASP A 163 -19.19 -25.49 17.18
C ASP A 163 -18.39 -24.53 16.28
N ILE A 164 -17.80 -25.04 15.18
CA ILE A 164 -17.06 -24.21 14.22
C ILE A 164 -17.73 -24.15 12.84
N LEU A 165 -18.80 -24.90 12.62
CA LEU A 165 -19.45 -25.02 11.33
C LEU A 165 -20.00 -23.68 10.83
N GLU A 166 -20.74 -22.97 11.67
CA GLU A 166 -21.30 -21.65 11.35
C GLU A 166 -20.19 -20.65 11.01
N ARG A 167 -19.11 -20.63 11.80
CA ARG A 167 -17.94 -19.78 11.55
C ARG A 167 -17.25 -20.12 10.23
N TYR A 168 -17.11 -21.40 9.91
CA TYR A 168 -16.52 -21.85 8.65
C TYR A 168 -17.37 -21.41 7.45
N GLU A 169 -18.69 -21.61 7.51
CA GLU A 169 -19.61 -21.23 6.44
C GLU A 169 -19.64 -19.71 6.23
N ALA A 170 -19.67 -18.93 7.32
CA ALA A 170 -19.57 -17.47 7.26
C ALA A 170 -18.25 -16.99 6.63
N GLN A 171 -17.11 -17.61 6.99
CA GLN A 171 -15.82 -17.29 6.40
C GLN A 171 -15.74 -17.63 4.90
N LEU A 172 -16.31 -18.77 4.50
CA LEU A 172 -16.35 -19.18 3.10
C LEU A 172 -17.28 -18.31 2.26
N ALA A 173 -18.45 -17.94 2.80
CA ALA A 173 -19.38 -17.01 2.17
C ALA A 173 -18.74 -15.64 1.97
N LYS A 174 -18.10 -15.09 3.02
CA LYS A 174 -17.33 -13.85 2.93
C LYS A 174 -16.23 -13.94 1.87
N ALA A 175 -15.46 -15.03 1.84
CA ALA A 175 -14.40 -15.22 0.85
C ALA A 175 -14.92 -15.28 -0.59
N ARG A 176 -16.08 -15.92 -0.82
CA ARG A 176 -16.71 -15.96 -2.15
C ARG A 176 -17.19 -14.60 -2.61
N TRP A 177 -17.71 -13.80 -1.68
CA TRP A 177 -18.21 -12.46 -1.96
C TRP A 177 -17.07 -11.47 -2.27
N GLU A 178 -15.97 -11.51 -1.50
CA GLU A 178 -14.84 -10.58 -1.68
C GLU A 178 -13.93 -10.93 -2.87
N LEU A 179 -13.78 -12.22 -3.20
CA LEU A 179 -12.78 -12.70 -4.17
C LEU A 179 -12.86 -12.01 -5.56
N PRO A 180 -14.03 -11.76 -6.18
CA PRO A 180 -14.09 -11.04 -7.45
C PRO A 180 -13.52 -9.62 -7.37
N GLY A 181 -13.80 -8.91 -6.26
CA GLY A 181 -13.24 -7.58 -6.00
C GLY A 181 -11.73 -7.62 -5.77
N GLU A 182 -11.26 -8.56 -4.95
CA GLU A 182 -9.82 -8.76 -4.70
C GLU A 182 -9.04 -9.09 -5.99
N LEU A 183 -9.63 -9.90 -6.89
CA LEU A 183 -9.05 -10.23 -8.20
C LEU A 183 -8.92 -9.00 -9.09
N GLU A 184 -9.99 -8.19 -9.17
CA GLU A 184 -9.99 -6.98 -9.99
C GLU A 184 -9.05 -5.91 -9.43
N ALA A 185 -9.04 -5.70 -8.11
CA ALA A 185 -8.13 -4.78 -7.45
C ALA A 185 -6.66 -5.16 -7.68
N ALA A 186 -6.30 -6.44 -7.55
CA ALA A 186 -4.93 -6.89 -7.83
C ALA A 186 -4.55 -6.74 -9.31
N ARG A 187 -5.50 -6.95 -10.23
CA ARG A 187 -5.29 -6.74 -11.67
C ARG A 187 -4.99 -5.27 -11.98
N LEU A 188 -5.76 -4.36 -11.39
CA LEU A 188 -5.56 -2.92 -11.54
C LEU A 188 -4.20 -2.48 -10.96
N GLU A 189 -3.86 -2.93 -9.74
CA GLU A 189 -2.58 -2.63 -9.10
C GLU A 189 -1.38 -3.07 -9.97
N ILE A 190 -1.43 -4.30 -10.51
CA ILE A 190 -0.34 -4.80 -11.36
C ILE A 190 -0.27 -4.01 -12.67
N ALA A 191 -1.42 -3.67 -13.28
CA ALA A 191 -1.43 -2.88 -14.52
C ALA A 191 -0.91 -1.45 -14.31
N GLU A 192 -1.19 -0.84 -13.16
CA GLU A 192 -0.67 0.47 -12.79
C GLU A 192 0.87 0.45 -12.67
N LEU A 193 1.38 -0.53 -11.92
CA LEU A 193 2.81 -0.69 -11.67
C LEU A 193 3.56 -1.36 -12.83
N GLU A 194 2.86 -1.95 -13.80
CA GLU A 194 3.45 -2.52 -15.01
C GLU A 194 4.26 -1.47 -15.75
N SER A 195 3.69 -0.28 -15.97
CA SER A 195 4.35 0.81 -16.70
C SER A 195 5.72 1.15 -16.11
N PHE A 196 5.83 1.16 -14.78
CA PHE A 196 7.07 1.38 -14.05
C PHE A 196 8.09 0.25 -14.29
N VAL A 197 7.66 -1.02 -14.20
CA VAL A 197 8.54 -2.17 -14.45
C VAL A 197 8.99 -2.20 -15.92
N ARG A 198 8.13 -1.84 -16.87
CA ARG A 198 8.51 -1.77 -18.30
C ARG A 198 9.57 -0.70 -18.54
N ALA A 199 9.48 0.44 -17.87
CA ALA A 199 10.40 1.55 -18.04
C ALA A 199 11.79 1.30 -17.42
N HIS A 200 11.86 0.54 -16.33
CA HIS A 200 13.05 0.45 -15.50
C HIS A 200 13.58 -0.97 -15.27
N GLY A 201 12.78 -1.99 -15.59
CA GLY A 201 13.05 -3.40 -15.31
C GLY A 201 13.77 -4.11 -16.45
N SER A 202 14.29 -5.29 -16.11
CA SER A 202 14.88 -6.23 -17.07
C SER A 202 13.80 -6.98 -17.86
N PRO A 203 14.17 -7.62 -18.99
CA PRO A 203 13.27 -8.56 -19.69
C PRO A 203 12.68 -9.64 -18.77
N GLU A 204 13.44 -10.12 -17.78
CA GLU A 204 12.99 -11.09 -16.81
C GLU A 204 11.91 -10.52 -15.87
N ASP A 205 12.06 -9.26 -15.44
CA ASP A 205 11.06 -8.57 -14.62
C ASP A 205 9.75 -8.40 -15.39
N ASN A 206 9.87 -8.01 -16.64
CA ASN A 206 8.78 -7.85 -17.59
C ASN A 206 8.00 -9.16 -17.79
N LEU A 207 8.70 -10.26 -18.05
CA LEU A 207 8.08 -11.59 -18.17
C LEU A 207 7.40 -12.05 -16.88
N ALA A 208 7.95 -11.69 -15.72
CA ALA A 208 7.35 -12.03 -14.43
C ALA A 208 6.00 -11.29 -14.25
N VAL A 209 5.94 -9.99 -14.59
CA VAL A 209 4.70 -9.20 -14.54
C VAL A 209 3.66 -9.75 -15.51
N ASP A 210 4.06 -10.08 -16.74
CA ASP A 210 3.19 -10.71 -17.75
C ASP A 210 2.56 -12.01 -17.24
N ALA A 211 3.38 -12.87 -16.63
CA ALA A 211 2.91 -14.13 -16.05
C ALA A 211 1.90 -13.88 -14.91
N MET A 212 2.14 -12.89 -14.05
CA MET A 212 1.22 -12.55 -12.96
C MET A 212 -0.14 -12.07 -13.48
N LEU A 213 -0.14 -11.19 -14.48
CA LEU A 213 -1.36 -10.70 -15.12
C LEU A 213 -2.15 -11.84 -15.78
N ALA A 214 -1.46 -12.71 -16.52
CA ALA A 214 -2.10 -13.85 -17.18
C ALA A 214 -2.75 -14.82 -16.17
N GLU A 215 -2.10 -15.08 -15.03
CA GLU A 215 -2.66 -15.91 -13.97
C GLU A 215 -3.90 -15.28 -13.33
N LEU A 216 -3.88 -13.98 -13.07
CA LEU A 216 -5.03 -13.26 -12.49
C LEU A 216 -6.20 -13.21 -13.46
N GLU A 217 -5.96 -12.95 -14.75
CA GLU A 217 -7.01 -12.93 -15.76
C GLU A 217 -7.67 -14.32 -15.91
N LYS A 218 -6.87 -15.38 -15.88
CA LYS A 218 -7.37 -16.75 -15.85
C LYS A 218 -8.23 -17.03 -14.61
N ALA A 219 -7.86 -16.50 -13.45
CA ALA A 219 -8.64 -16.63 -12.23
C ALA A 219 -9.95 -15.80 -12.32
N ARG A 220 -9.89 -14.57 -12.81
CA ARG A 220 -11.03 -13.66 -12.99
C ARG A 220 -12.12 -14.28 -13.86
N LYS A 221 -11.77 -14.82 -15.04
CA LYS A 221 -12.71 -15.48 -15.96
C LYS A 221 -13.46 -16.65 -15.31
N ARG A 222 -12.82 -17.39 -14.41
CA ARG A 222 -13.45 -18.53 -13.71
C ARG A 222 -14.53 -18.12 -12.70
N PHE A 223 -14.45 -16.91 -12.15
CA PHE A 223 -15.38 -16.42 -11.12
C PHE A 223 -16.42 -15.43 -11.64
N THR A 224 -16.10 -14.71 -12.72
CA THR A 224 -17.01 -13.71 -13.32
C THR A 224 -17.90 -14.28 -14.41
N GLY A 225 -17.68 -15.54 -14.84
CA GLY A 225 -18.55 -16.24 -15.79
C GLY A 225 -18.58 -15.64 -17.20
N ALA A 226 -17.61 -14.79 -17.54
CA ALA A 226 -17.46 -14.10 -18.82
C ALA A 226 -16.24 -14.60 -19.60
#